data_AF-A0A0N0X6Z4-F1
#
_entry.id   AF-A0A0N0X6Z4-F1
#
_cell.length_a   1.000
_cell.length_b   1.000
_cell.length_c   1.000
_cell.angle_alpha   90.00
_cell.angle_beta   90.00
_cell.angle_gamma   90.00
#
_symmetry.space_group_name_H-M   'P 1'
#
loop_
_entity.id
_entity.type
_entity.pdbx_description
1 polymer ?
#
loop_
_entity_poly.entity_id
_entity_poly.type
_entity_poly.pdbx_seq_one_letter_code
_entity_poly.pdbx_strand_id
1 'polypeptide(L)' 'MWSDISDLAPFDKHRDQLAPKKITSATLPKDKHGHHVILLVWIIAKTDKAFYQAFDVKFEE' A
#
# COMPACT_ATOMS: atom_id res chain seq x y z
N MET A 1 1.42 -21.69 -13.26
CA MET A 1 1.37 -20.45 -14.06
C MET A 1 -0.05 -19.98 -14.28
N TRP A 2 -0.92 -20.73 -14.97
CA TRP A 2 -2.34 -20.35 -15.08
C TRP A 2 -3.15 -20.54 -13.78
N SER A 3 -2.77 -21.54 -12.98
CA SER A 3 -3.35 -21.83 -11.65
C SER A 3 -3.11 -20.75 -10.59
N ASP A 4 -2.17 -19.83 -10.83
CA ASP A 4 -1.77 -18.78 -9.88
C ASP A 4 -2.50 -17.46 -10.16
N ILE A 5 -3.26 -17.40 -11.25
CA ILE A 5 -4.08 -16.25 -11.63
C ILE A 5 -5.43 -16.40 -10.96
N SER A 6 -5.86 -15.36 -10.25
CA SER A 6 -7.17 -15.32 -9.61
C SER A 6 -8.29 -15.47 -10.64
N ASP A 7 -9.24 -16.38 -10.39
CA ASP A 7 -10.46 -16.53 -11.19
C ASP A 7 -11.38 -15.29 -11.12
N LEU A 8 -11.10 -14.36 -10.19
CA LEU A 8 -11.89 -13.15 -9.95
C LEU A 8 -11.44 -11.97 -10.83
N ALA A 9 -11.14 -12.24 -12.10
CA ALA A 9 -10.85 -11.21 -13.10
C ALA A 9 -12.12 -10.82 -13.89
N PRO A 10 -12.33 -9.53 -14.23
CA PRO A 10 -11.51 -8.36 -13.89
C PRO A 10 -11.81 -7.79 -12.48
N PHE A 11 -10.82 -7.12 -11.89
CA PHE A 11 -10.87 -6.61 -10.51
C PHE A 11 -12.09 -5.74 -10.20
N ASP A 12 -12.53 -4.91 -11.15
CA ASP A 12 -13.65 -3.98 -11.00
C ASP A 12 -14.98 -4.68 -10.68
N LYS A 13 -15.17 -5.92 -11.14
CA LYS A 13 -16.37 -6.72 -10.88
C LYS A 13 -16.32 -7.51 -9.56
N HIS A 14 -15.16 -7.57 -8.92
CA HIS A 14 -14.91 -8.41 -7.73
C HIS A 14 -14.25 -7.62 -6.59
N ARG A 15 -14.41 -6.30 -6.56
CA ARG A 15 -13.73 -5.39 -5.61
C ARG A 15 -13.85 -5.83 -4.15
N ASP A 16 -15.04 -6.20 -3.70
CA ASP A 16 -15.27 -6.58 -2.30
C ASP A 16 -14.59 -7.92 -1.95
N GLN A 17 -14.59 -8.86 -2.89
CA GLN A 17 -13.98 -10.19 -2.73
C GLN A 17 -12.45 -10.11 -2.79
N LEU A 18 -11.92 -9.11 -3.51
CA LEU A 18 -10.51 -8.80 -3.65
C LEU A 18 -10.06 -7.67 -2.71
N ALA A 19 -10.89 -7.30 -1.72
CA ALA A 19 -10.51 -6.31 -0.74
C ALA A 19 -9.26 -6.76 0.05
N PRO A 20 -8.39 -5.83 0.47
CA PRO A 20 -7.22 -6.16 1.26
C PRO A 20 -7.61 -6.90 2.55
N LYS A 21 -7.03 -8.10 2.77
CA LYS A 21 -7.25 -8.87 4.00
C LYS A 21 -6.74 -8.17 5.26
N LYS A 22 -5.76 -7.28 5.11
CA LYS A 22 -5.14 -6.54 6.20
C LYS A 22 -5.07 -5.06 5.86
N ILE A 23 -5.55 -4.24 6.79
CA ILE A 23 -5.39 -2.80 6.78
C ILE A 23 -4.30 -2.47 7.79
N THR A 24 -3.37 -1.59 7.41
CA THR A 24 -2.30 -1.10 8.30
C THR A 24 -2.41 0.41 8.38
N SER A 25 -2.25 0.95 9.58
CA SER A 25 -2.28 2.39 9.85
C SER A 25 -1.00 2.83 10.54
N ALA A 26 -0.62 4.09 10.31
CA ALA A 26 0.49 4.73 11.01
C ALA A 26 0.03 6.10 11.54
N THR A 27 0.54 6.48 12.71
CA THR A 27 0.33 7.82 13.26
C THR A 27 1.33 8.77 12.62
N LEU A 28 0.84 9.88 12.06
CA LEU A 28 1.70 10.92 11.49
C LEU A 28 2.40 11.72 12.61
N PRO A 29 3.66 12.15 12.40
CA PRO A 29 4.36 13.05 13.33
C PRO A 29 3.59 14.37 13.49
N LYS A 30 3.51 14.87 14.73
CA LYS A 30 2.73 16.07 15.07
C LYS A 30 3.47 17.38 14.80
N ASP A 31 4.77 17.33 14.64
CA ASP A 31 5.70 18.46 14.48
C ASP A 31 6.04 18.76 13.02
N LYS A 32 5.36 18.11 12.08
CA LYS A 32 5.52 18.32 10.64
C LYS A 32 4.41 19.22 10.10
N HIS A 33 4.79 20.14 9.22
CA HIS A 33 3.89 21.09 8.56
C HIS A 33 4.22 21.21 7.07
N GLY A 34 3.22 21.48 6.23
CA GLY A 34 3.42 21.69 4.78
C GLY A 34 3.63 20.40 3.98
N HIS A 35 4.16 20.53 2.75
CA HIS A 35 4.33 19.40 1.81
C HIS A 35 5.44 18.45 2.27
N HIS A 36 5.13 17.16 2.26
CA HIS A 36 6.01 16.08 2.64
C HIS A 36 5.73 14.84 1.77
N VAL A 37 6.69 13.91 1.75
CA VAL A 37 6.53 12.61 1.09
C VAL A 37 6.64 11.50 2.14
N ILE A 38 5.67 10.59 2.15
CA ILE A 38 5.73 9.34 2.92
C ILE A 38 6.21 8.23 1.97
N LEU A 39 7.24 7.50 2.37
CA LEU A 39 7.72 6.32 1.65
C LEU A 39 7.28 5.05 2.39
N LEU A 40 6.37 4.28 1.80
CA LEU A 40 6.03 2.94 2.27
C LEU A 40 6.99 1.93 1.63
N VAL A 41 7.57 1.08 2.47
CA VAL A 41 8.46 0.00 2.06
C VAL A 41 7.82 -1.34 2.43
N TRP A 42 7.46 -2.12 1.41
CA TRP A 42 6.98 -3.50 1.59
C TRP A 42 8.14 -4.46 1.35
N ILE A 43 8.75 -4.92 2.45
CA ILE A 43 9.87 -5.85 2.45
C ILE A 43 9.35 -7.26 2.13
N ILE A 44 9.93 -7.92 1.12
CA ILE A 44 9.54 -9.27 0.72
C ILE A 44 10.34 -10.29 1.51
N ALA A 45 9.63 -11.07 2.32
CA ALA A 45 10.22 -12.11 3.16
C ALA A 45 11.11 -13.06 2.35
N LYS A 46 12.28 -13.39 2.90
CA LYS A 46 13.28 -14.32 2.32
C LYS A 46 13.91 -13.85 1.00
N THR A 47 13.83 -12.56 0.69
CA THR A 47 14.55 -11.94 -0.44
C THR A 47 15.25 -10.68 0.04
N ASP A 48 16.17 -10.16 -0.77
CA ASP A 48 16.79 -8.85 -0.63
C ASP A 48 15.99 -7.74 -1.36
N LYS A 49 14.71 -7.99 -1.66
CA LYS A 49 13.85 -7.12 -2.49
C LYS A 49 12.74 -6.48 -1.65
N ALA A 50 12.25 -5.34 -2.14
CA ALA A 50 11.11 -4.63 -1.57
C ALA A 50 10.33 -3.88 -2.65
N PHE A 51 9.05 -3.65 -2.40
CA PHE A 51 8.25 -2.67 -3.14
C PHE A 51 8.27 -1.33 -2.43
N TYR A 52 8.38 -0.24 -3.20
CA TYR A 52 8.47 1.12 -2.70
C TYR A 52 7.30 1.94 -3.25
N GLN A 53 6.57 2.62 -2.38
CA GLN A 53 5.47 3.50 -2.77
C GLN A 53 5.60 4.85 -2.08
N ALA A 54 5.66 5.91 -2.88
CA ALA A 54 5.67 7.28 -2.41
C ALA A 54 4.23 7.83 -2.34
N PHE A 55 3.95 8.60 -1.29
CA PHE A 55 2.72 9.35 -1.13
C PHE A 55 3.07 10.81 -0.88
N ASP A 56 2.64 11.69 -1.78
CA ASP A 56 2.65 13.13 -1.54
C ASP A 56 1.53 13.48 -0.56
N VAL A 57 1.90 14.15 0.54
CA VAL A 57 0.97 14.57 1.58
C VAL A 57 1.22 16.03 1.95
N LYS A 58 0.17 16.70 2.42
CA LYS A 58 0.27 18.04 3.01
C LYS A 58 -0.15 17.94 4.47
N PHE A 59 0.79 18.19 5.37
CA PHE A 59 0.52 18.30 6.79
C PHE A 59 -0.16 19.65 7.06
N GLU A 60 -1.26 19.62 7.81
CA GLU A 60 -1.95 20.81 8.30
C GLU A 60 -1.08 21.56 9.34
N GLU A 61 -1.38 22.84 9.59
CA GLU A 61 -0.71 23.64 10.63
C GLU A 61 -1.15 23.23 12.04
#